data_AF-A0A8T5HBT8-F1
#
_entry.id   AF-A0A8T5HBT8-F1
#
_cell.length_a   1.000
_cell.length_b   1.000
_cell.length_c   1.000
_cell.angle_alpha   90.00
_cell.angle_beta   90.00
_cell.angle_gamma   90.00
#
_symmetry.space_group_name_H-M   'P 1'
#
loop_
_entity.id
_entity.type
_entity.pdbx_description
1 polymer ?
#
loop_
_entity_poly.entity_id
_entity_poly.type
_entity_poly.pdbx_seq_one_letter_code
_entity_poly.pdbx_strand_id
1 'polypeptide(L)'
;MIEFNPDGSLKVPGQVAEKKQQDTSKMQNTRCLEIRREIISFTSPKKCKLFLKLSERLTDNRFVENLYKYFQSESEVPTKIIKINEKEFEVEIGTCFRRCSDCNSLINKYKDFMDGCVIEHKGSCSYQPNKNFCYEDYFD
;
A
#
# COMPACT_ATOMS: atom_id res chain seq x y z
N MET A 1 -24.61 6.49 16.16
CA MET A 1 -24.69 5.56 17.30
C MET A 1 -23.70 4.44 17.04
N ILE A 2 -22.81 4.15 17.98
CA ILE A 2 -21.82 3.07 17.86
C ILE A 2 -22.48 1.83 18.47
N GLU A 3 -22.72 0.80 17.65
CA GLU A 3 -23.21 -0.49 18.15
C GLU A 3 -22.02 -1.32 18.62
N PHE A 4 -22.17 -1.97 19.77
CA PHE A 4 -21.17 -2.85 20.35
C PHE A 4 -21.69 -4.29 20.30
N ASN A 5 -20.79 -5.23 20.06
CA ASN A 5 -21.06 -6.65 20.27
C ASN A 5 -21.27 -6.92 21.77
N PRO A 6 -21.92 -8.04 22.15
CA PRO A 6 -22.08 -8.44 23.56
C PRO A 6 -20.75 -8.63 24.32
N ASP A 7 -19.64 -8.75 23.60
CA ASP A 7 -18.27 -8.86 24.11
C ASP A 7 -17.59 -7.48 24.32
N GLY A 8 -18.30 -6.37 24.06
CA GLY A 8 -17.76 -5.00 24.21
C GLY A 8 -16.90 -4.51 23.05
N SER A 9 -16.70 -5.32 22.00
CA SER A 9 -16.04 -4.91 20.77
C SER A 9 -16.96 -4.06 19.88
N LEU A 10 -16.40 -3.06 19.19
CA LEU A 10 -17.16 -2.27 18.22
C LEU A 10 -17.70 -3.16 17.09
N LYS A 11 -19.00 -3.07 16.84
CA LYS A 11 -19.66 -3.74 15.72
C LYS A 11 -19.18 -3.09 14.42
N VAL A 12 -18.44 -3.86 13.62
CA VAL A 12 -17.92 -3.39 12.35
C VAL A 12 -19.11 -3.20 11.39
N PRO A 13 -19.23 -2.06 10.69
CA PRO A 13 -20.32 -1.85 9.74
C PRO A 13 -20.35 -2.99 8.71
N GLY A 14 -21.53 -3.54 8.39
CA GLY A 14 -21.67 -4.71 7.50
C GLY A 14 -20.89 -4.57 6.19
N GLN A 15 -20.97 -3.40 5.55
CA GLN A 15 -20.25 -3.10 4.31
C GLN A 15 -18.72 -3.23 4.42
N VAL A 16 -18.15 -2.91 5.59
CA VAL A 16 -16.70 -3.03 5.85
C VAL A 16 -16.32 -4.50 6.09
N ALA A 17 -17.19 -5.26 6.77
CA ALA A 17 -17.00 -6.69 6.98
C ALA A 17 -17.07 -7.47 5.64
N GLU A 18 -18.05 -7.15 4.80
CA GLU A 18 -18.23 -7.75 3.47
C GLU A 18 -17.03 -7.46 2.54
N LYS A 19 -16.54 -6.21 2.52
CA LYS A 19 -15.37 -5.84 1.74
C LYS A 19 -14.11 -6.58 2.19
N LYS A 20 -13.91 -6.70 3.51
CA LYS A 20 -12.78 -7.47 4.08
C LYS A 20 -12.85 -8.96 3.70
N GLN A 21 -14.04 -9.55 3.69
CA GLN A 21 -14.24 -10.93 3.25
C GLN A 21 -13.97 -11.10 1.75
N GLN A 22 -14.41 -10.16 0.91
CA GLN A 22 -14.11 -10.18 -0.53
C GLN A 22 -12.62 -10.04 -0.82
N ASP A 23 -11.93 -9.13 -0.13
CA ASP A 23 -10.48 -8.93 -0.30
C ASP A 23 -9.69 -10.18 0.14
N THR A 24 -10.11 -10.82 1.24
CA THR A 24 -9.53 -12.09 1.70
C THR A 24 -9.76 -13.21 0.68
N SER A 25 -10.96 -13.29 0.13
CA SER A 25 -11.31 -14.29 -0.89
C SER A 25 -10.51 -14.08 -2.19
N LYS A 26 -10.27 -12.83 -2.60
CA LYS A 26 -9.42 -12.50 -3.75
C LYS A 26 -7.97 -12.91 -3.53
N MET A 27 -7.43 -12.66 -2.34
CA MET A 27 -6.07 -13.05 -1.98
C MET A 27 -5.86 -14.57 -1.94
N GLN A 28 -6.92 -15.37 -1.76
CA GLN A 28 -6.85 -16.83 -1.76
C GLN A 28 -7.10 -17.46 -3.15
N ASN A 29 -7.97 -16.86 -3.95
CA ASN A 29 -8.52 -17.51 -5.15
C ASN A 29 -8.04 -16.90 -6.47
N THR A 30 -7.54 -15.67 -6.46
CA THR A 30 -7.19 -14.93 -7.68
C THR A 30 -5.75 -14.45 -7.61
N ARG A 31 -5.11 -14.23 -8.77
CA ARG A 31 -3.79 -13.58 -8.85
C ARG A 31 -3.95 -12.10 -8.55
N CYS A 32 -3.78 -11.73 -7.29
CA CYS A 32 -3.93 -10.35 -6.82
C CYS A 32 -2.77 -9.96 -5.92
N LEU A 33 -2.56 -8.64 -5.84
CA LEU A 33 -1.52 -8.04 -5.03
C LEU A 33 -2.18 -7.07 -4.05
N GLU A 34 -1.92 -7.26 -2.76
CA GLU A 34 -2.28 -6.29 -1.75
C GLU A 34 -1.12 -5.32 -1.53
N ILE A 35 -1.40 -4.02 -1.57
CA ILE A 35 -0.42 -2.96 -1.34
C ILE A 35 -0.91 -2.08 -0.20
N ARG A 36 -0.10 -1.97 0.86
CA ARG A 36 -0.31 -1.01 1.94
C ARG A 36 0.79 0.05 1.91
N ARG A 37 0.38 1.32 1.91
CA ARG A 37 1.30 2.46 1.93
C ARG A 37 1.41 3.07 3.31
N GLU A 38 2.62 3.27 3.82
CA GLU A 38 2.89 3.96 5.08
C GLU A 38 3.98 5.02 4.92
N ILE A 39 3.85 6.14 5.64
CA ILE A 39 4.92 7.15 5.74
C ILE A 39 5.82 6.76 6.92
N ILE A 40 7.10 6.51 6.66
CA ILE A 40 8.09 6.13 7.70
C ILE A 40 8.75 7.37 8.30
N SER A 41 8.94 8.42 7.49
CA SER A 41 9.58 9.64 7.94
C SER A 41 8.87 10.86 7.36
N PHE A 42 8.53 11.78 8.26
CA PHE A 42 7.98 13.10 7.95
C PHE A 42 9.09 14.17 7.82
N THR A 43 10.32 13.85 8.24
CA THR A 43 11.49 14.72 8.10
C THR A 43 12.09 14.61 6.69
N SER A 44 12.47 15.75 6.10
CA SER A 44 13.01 15.79 4.74
C SER A 44 14.38 15.11 4.66
N PRO A 45 14.60 14.18 3.71
CA PRO A 45 13.66 13.69 2.69
C PRO A 45 12.63 12.71 3.27
N LYS A 46 11.33 12.97 3.04
CA LYS A 46 10.23 12.12 3.52
C LYS A 46 10.39 10.72 2.95
N LYS A 47 10.10 9.70 3.75
CA LYS A 47 10.20 8.29 3.33
C LYS A 47 8.85 7.62 3.31
N CYS A 48 8.56 6.91 2.23
CA CYS A 48 7.35 6.13 2.00
C CYS A 48 7.72 4.65 1.96
N LYS A 49 6.98 3.81 2.67
CA LYS A 49 7.05 2.35 2.59
C LYS A 49 5.83 1.83 1.85
N LEU A 50 6.06 0.87 0.97
CA LEU A 50 5.03 0.04 0.38
C LEU A 50 5.22 -1.39 0.88
N PHE A 51 4.22 -1.90 1.59
CA PHE A 51 4.13 -3.30 1.95
C PHE A 51 3.35 -4.00 0.86
N LEU A 52 3.99 -4.96 0.21
CA LEU A 52 3.44 -5.75 -0.87
C LEU A 52 3.18 -7.15 -0.33
N LYS A 53 1.95 -7.63 -0.49
CA LYS A 53 1.56 -8.99 -0.14
C LYS A 53 0.94 -9.67 -1.35
N LEU A 54 1.55 -10.78 -1.76
CA LEU A 54 1.12 -11.58 -2.90
C LEU A 54 0.00 -12.53 -2.48
N SER A 55 -0.99 -12.70 -3.37
CA SER A 55 -2.00 -13.77 -3.23
C SER A 55 -1.39 -15.17 -3.20
N GLU A 56 -2.11 -16.13 -2.64
CA GLU A 56 -1.69 -17.52 -2.57
C GLU A 56 -1.52 -18.18 -3.96
N ARG A 57 -2.24 -17.67 -4.97
CA ARG A 57 -2.22 -18.15 -6.35
C ARG A 57 -1.03 -17.62 -7.17
N LEU A 58 -0.28 -16.65 -6.64
CA LEU A 58 0.96 -16.18 -7.24
C LEU A 58 2.12 -17.03 -6.75
N THR A 59 2.60 -17.91 -7.62
CA THR A 59 3.77 -18.77 -7.36
C THR A 59 5.08 -18.13 -7.83
N ASP A 60 5.02 -17.25 -8.84
CA ASP A 60 6.18 -16.48 -9.31
C ASP A 60 6.15 -15.07 -8.72
N ASN A 61 7.21 -14.71 -7.99
CA ASN A 61 7.42 -13.41 -7.36
C ASN A 61 8.54 -12.59 -8.01
N ARG A 62 9.18 -13.10 -9.08
CA ARG A 62 10.29 -12.43 -9.78
C ARG A 62 9.88 -11.08 -10.37
N PHE A 63 8.59 -10.94 -10.69
CA PHE A 63 8.05 -9.69 -11.20
C PHE A 63 8.20 -8.53 -10.21
N VAL A 64 8.16 -8.79 -8.89
CA VAL A 64 8.33 -7.76 -7.86
C VAL A 64 9.74 -7.17 -7.92
N GLU A 65 10.75 -8.04 -8.02
CA GLU A 65 12.15 -7.61 -8.14
C GLU A 65 12.43 -6.93 -9.49
N ASN A 66 11.83 -7.43 -10.58
CA ASN A 66 12.00 -6.83 -11.90
C ASN A 66 11.37 -5.43 -12.00
N LEU A 67 10.13 -5.27 -11.49
CA LEU A 67 9.46 -3.98 -11.42
C LEU A 67 10.21 -3.00 -10.51
N TYR A 68 10.74 -3.50 -9.38
CA TYR A 68 11.59 -2.70 -8.51
C TYR A 68 12.88 -2.25 -9.20
N LYS A 69 13.58 -3.14 -9.93
CA LYS A 69 14.80 -2.77 -10.68
C LYS A 69 14.50 -1.72 -11.74
N TYR A 70 13.39 -1.87 -12.47
CA TYR A 70 12.95 -0.88 -13.44
C TYR A 70 12.69 0.48 -12.77
N PHE A 71 11.96 0.48 -11.64
CA PHE A 71 11.73 1.68 -10.85
C PHE A 71 13.03 2.30 -10.33
N GLN A 72 13.96 1.49 -9.81
CA GLN A 72 15.26 1.95 -9.32
C GLN A 72 16.09 2.60 -10.43
N SER A 73 16.00 2.11 -11.67
CA SER A 73 16.73 2.69 -12.80
C SER A 73 16.19 4.06 -13.24
N GLU A 74 14.91 4.33 -13.00
CA GLU A 74 14.26 5.61 -13.32
C GLU A 74 14.23 6.58 -12.14
N SER A 75 14.44 6.08 -10.93
CA SER A 75 14.28 6.82 -9.69
C SER A 75 15.55 7.58 -9.32
N GLU A 76 15.43 8.91 -9.18
CA GLU A 76 16.51 9.77 -8.67
C GLU A 76 16.63 9.75 -7.13
N VAL A 77 15.66 9.11 -6.46
CA VAL A 77 15.57 9.05 -5.00
C VAL A 77 16.12 7.72 -4.45
N PRO A 78 16.65 7.71 -3.20
CA PRO A 78 17.15 6.48 -2.60
C PRO A 78 16.00 5.50 -2.35
N THR A 79 16.08 4.32 -2.96
CA THR A 79 15.08 3.26 -2.82
C THR A 79 15.71 2.00 -2.27
N LYS A 80 14.94 1.21 -1.53
CA LYS A 80 15.35 -0.07 -0.98
C LYS A 80 14.21 -1.06 -1.07
N ILE A 81 14.49 -2.28 -1.53
CA ILE A 81 13.58 -3.42 -1.40
C ILE A 81 14.07 -4.34 -0.29
N ILE A 82 13.15 -4.83 0.53
CA ILE A 82 13.39 -5.82 1.58
C ILE A 82 12.42 -6.96 1.32
N LYS A 83 12.95 -8.16 1.09
CA LYS A 83 12.12 -9.37 1.04
C LYS A 83 11.92 -9.86 2.47
N ILE A 84 10.69 -9.82 2.97
CA ILE A 84 10.36 -10.39 4.28
C ILE A 84 10.23 -11.91 4.11
N ASN A 85 9.36 -12.32 3.18
CA ASN A 85 9.02 -13.71 2.92
C ASN A 85 8.91 -13.95 1.40
N GLU A 86 8.53 -15.16 0.97
CA GLU A 86 8.31 -15.45 -0.45
C GLU A 86 7.14 -14.67 -1.05
N LYS A 87 6.17 -14.26 -0.21
CA LYS A 87 4.96 -13.54 -0.62
C LYS A 87 4.85 -12.13 -0.07
N GLU A 88 5.83 -11.70 0.74
CA GLU A 88 5.77 -10.39 1.42
C GLU A 88 7.06 -9.61 1.17
N PHE A 89 6.91 -8.38 0.71
CA PHE A 89 8.00 -7.48 0.37
C PHE A 89 7.73 -6.09 0.93
N GLU A 90 8.79 -5.40 1.33
CA GLU A 90 8.76 -3.98 1.65
C GLU A 90 9.57 -3.22 0.63
N VAL A 91 9.02 -2.13 0.10
CA VAL A 91 9.74 -1.19 -0.75
C VAL A 91 9.76 0.17 -0.04
N GLU A 92 10.94 0.57 0.42
CA GLU A 92 11.20 1.91 0.94
C GLU A 92 11.62 2.82 -0.21
N ILE A 93 10.97 3.97 -0.30
CA ILE A 93 11.19 4.99 -1.35
C ILE A 93 11.40 6.31 -0.62
N GLY A 94 12.60 6.89 -0.74
CA GLY A 94 12.83 8.28 -0.39
C GLY A 94 12.03 9.18 -1.33
N THR A 95 11.51 10.30 -0.84
CA THR A 95 10.69 11.20 -1.68
C THR A 95 11.13 12.65 -1.47
N CYS A 96 11.19 13.40 -2.57
CA CYS A 96 11.61 14.81 -2.59
C CYS A 96 10.45 15.81 -2.64
N PHE A 97 9.28 15.55 -2.01
CA PHE A 97 8.18 16.51 -1.64
C PHE A 97 6.72 16.19 -2.09
N ARG A 98 5.80 16.79 -1.30
CA ARG A 98 4.36 17.14 -1.41
C ARG A 98 3.30 16.13 -1.89
N ARG A 99 3.57 15.15 -2.78
CA ARG A 99 2.47 14.39 -3.45
C ARG A 99 2.58 12.86 -3.50
N CYS A 100 3.53 12.22 -2.79
CA CYS A 100 3.73 10.75 -2.87
C CYS A 100 3.77 10.24 -4.35
N SER A 101 4.28 11.04 -5.31
CA SER A 101 4.19 10.77 -6.76
C SER A 101 4.88 9.48 -7.16
N ASP A 102 6.08 9.24 -6.65
CA ASP A 102 6.87 8.05 -6.95
C ASP A 102 6.22 6.79 -6.36
N CYS A 103 5.67 6.89 -5.15
CA CYS A 103 4.86 5.83 -4.57
C CYS A 103 3.58 5.55 -5.37
N ASN A 104 2.94 6.56 -5.96
CA ASN A 104 1.79 6.37 -6.83
C ASN A 104 2.18 5.73 -8.17
N SER A 105 3.31 6.17 -8.74
CA SER A 105 3.85 5.63 -9.99
C SER A 105 4.15 4.13 -9.85
N LEU A 106 4.81 3.72 -8.77
CA LEU A 106 5.10 2.31 -8.54
C LEU A 106 3.83 1.47 -8.32
N ILE A 107 2.84 1.99 -7.60
CA ILE A 107 1.53 1.31 -7.44
C ILE A 107 0.83 1.15 -8.80
N ASN A 108 0.87 2.16 -9.66
CA ASN A 108 0.25 2.08 -10.98
C ASN A 108 0.94 1.02 -11.85
N LYS A 109 2.27 0.94 -11.84
CA LYS A 109 3.00 -0.14 -12.53
C LYS A 109 2.59 -1.54 -12.05
N TYR A 110 2.38 -1.69 -10.74
CA TYR A 110 1.84 -2.94 -10.21
C TYR A 110 0.40 -3.20 -10.64
N LYS A 111 -0.45 -2.17 -10.74
CA LYS A 111 -1.81 -2.29 -11.27
C LYS A 111 -1.80 -2.75 -12.72
N ASP A 112 -0.94 -2.19 -13.55
CA ASP A 112 -0.80 -2.58 -14.95
C ASP A 112 -0.33 -4.03 -15.08
N PHE A 113 0.65 -4.45 -14.27
CA PHE A 113 1.15 -5.83 -14.31
C PHE A 113 0.13 -6.87 -13.81
N MET A 114 -0.72 -6.49 -12.86
CA MET A 114 -1.70 -7.38 -12.23
C MET A 114 -3.08 -7.33 -12.89
N ASP A 115 -3.20 -6.79 -14.12
CA ASP A 115 -4.46 -6.58 -14.83
C ASP A 115 -5.53 -5.87 -13.97
N GLY A 116 -5.08 -4.94 -13.14
CA GLY A 116 -5.92 -4.19 -12.21
C GLY A 116 -6.33 -4.94 -10.94
N CYS A 117 -5.91 -6.20 -10.71
CA CYS A 117 -6.17 -6.91 -9.45
C CYS A 117 -5.20 -6.49 -8.33
N VAL A 118 -5.30 -5.23 -7.92
CA VAL A 118 -4.54 -4.67 -6.80
C VAL A 118 -5.51 -4.18 -5.72
N ILE A 119 -5.32 -4.68 -4.50
CA ILE A 119 -6.04 -4.24 -3.31
C ILE A 119 -5.17 -3.18 -2.63
N GLU A 120 -5.51 -1.91 -2.83
CA GLU A 120 -4.76 -0.78 -2.27
C GLU A 120 -5.35 -0.36 -0.92
N HIS A 121 -4.58 -0.53 0.15
CA HIS A 121 -4.89 0.04 1.46
C HIS A 121 -4.22 1.41 1.60
N LYS A 122 -5.05 2.45 1.57
CA LYS A 122 -4.64 3.82 1.88
C LYS A 122 -4.30 3.87 3.38
N GLY A 123 -3.01 3.74 3.71
CA GLY A 123 -2.53 4.02 5.07
C GLY A 123 -2.44 5.52 5.30
N SER A 124 -1.39 5.98 6.00
CA SER A 124 -1.25 7.38 6.42
C SER A 124 -0.98 8.39 5.29
N CYS A 125 -0.61 7.96 4.08
CA CYS A 125 -0.55 8.85 2.89
C CYS A 125 -1.89 8.79 2.13
N SER A 126 -2.89 9.54 2.58
CA SER A 126 -4.22 9.64 1.95
C SER A 126 -4.45 11.01 1.31
N TYR A 127 -3.93 11.22 0.10
CA TYR A 127 -4.38 12.37 -0.70
C TYR A 127 -5.77 12.07 -1.29
N GLN A 128 -6.75 12.92 -0.98
CA GLN A 128 -8.06 12.99 -1.65
C GLN A 128 -8.12 14.28 -2.47
N PRO A 129 -8.67 14.29 -3.71
CA PRO A 129 -8.68 15.47 -4.59
C PRO A 129 -9.51 16.67 -4.09
N ASN A 130 -9.93 16.69 -2.81
CA ASN A 130 -10.59 17.82 -2.15
C ASN A 130 -10.34 17.86 -0.62
N LYS A 131 -9.32 17.14 -0.11
CA LYS A 131 -8.90 17.26 1.29
C LYS A 131 -7.38 17.26 1.35
N ASN A 132 -6.81 18.41 1.73
CA ASN A 132 -5.42 18.51 2.16
C ASN A 132 -5.26 17.71 3.45
N PHE A 133 -4.90 16.44 3.34
CA PHE A 133 -4.45 15.65 4.49
C PHE A 133 -2.92 15.65 4.52
N CYS A 134 -2.38 16.75 5.03
CA CYS A 134 -1.23 16.65 5.92
C CYS A 134 -1.80 16.81 7.31
N TYR A 135 -1.77 15.75 8.12
CA TYR A 135 -2.07 15.84 9.55
C TYR A 135 -0.83 16.44 10.26
N GLU A 136 -0.45 17.65 9.85
CA GLU A 136 0.60 18.48 10.46
C GLU A 136 0.25 19.94 10.13
N ASP A 137 -0.73 20.51 10.84
CA ASP A 137 -0.91 21.98 10.96
C ASP A 137 -1.85 22.31 12.14
N TYR A 138 -1.61 21.72 13.31
CA TYR A 138 -2.10 22.23 14.60
C TYR A 138 -1.10 21.88 15.71
N PHE A 139 0.05 22.53 15.66
CA PHE A 139 0.81 22.93 16.84
C PHE A 139 1.46 24.27 16.50
N ASP A 140 0.66 25.34 16.64
CA ASP A 140 1.11 26.66 17.07
C ASP A 140 0.47 26.89 18.45
#